data_AF-A0A2A4UFM4-F1
#
_entry.id   AF-A0A2A4UFM4-F1
#
_cell.length_a   1.000
_cell.length_b   1.000
_cell.length_c   1.000
_cell.angle_alpha   90.00
_cell.angle_beta   90.00
_cell.angle_gamma   90.00
#
_symmetry.space_group_name_H-M   'P 1'
#
loop_
_entity.id
_entity.type
_entity.pdbx_description
1 polymer ?
#
loop_
_entity_poly.entity_id
_entity_poly.type
_entity_poly.pdbx_seq_one_letter_code
_entity_poly.pdbx_strand_id
1 'polypeptide(L)'
;RWAQRYGQEKAEKWVYNGNDGPEEAWMSCDDLSCLYRPVHKSSGTLIALVKDELALTEDCMNAQVVISLVPVEIDCPSASLVIDRWDFYHKGGHALWLPSASGGWITVKTVAGSRGDRPWSRGR
;
A
#
# COMPACT_ATOMS: atom_id res chain seq x y z
N ARG A 1 17.24 -12.55 -17.55
CA ARG A 1 17.67 -11.38 -18.36
C ARG A 1 17.41 -10.02 -17.68
N TRP A 2 16.43 -9.85 -16.78
CA TRP A 2 16.23 -8.58 -16.06
C TRP A 2 17.36 -8.28 -15.05
N ALA A 3 17.80 -9.26 -14.26
CA ALA A 3 18.83 -9.08 -13.22
C ALA A 3 20.16 -8.54 -13.77
N GLN A 4 20.61 -9.09 -14.91
CA GLN A 4 21.80 -8.62 -15.63
C GLN A 4 21.70 -7.16 -16.08
N ARG A 5 20.50 -6.65 -16.41
CA ARG A 5 20.31 -5.23 -16.77
C ARG A 5 20.46 -4.30 -15.58
N TYR A 6 20.29 -4.82 -14.37
CA TYR A 6 20.50 -4.11 -13.11
C TYR A 6 21.89 -4.37 -12.50
N GLY A 7 22.83 -4.94 -13.27
CA GLY A 7 24.18 -5.22 -12.80
C GLY A 7 24.28 -6.40 -11.82
N GLN A 8 23.23 -7.20 -11.69
CA GLN A 8 23.24 -8.38 -10.83
C GLN A 8 23.70 -9.61 -11.62
N GLU A 9 24.72 -10.31 -11.10
CA GLU A 9 25.22 -11.57 -11.70
C GLU A 9 24.18 -12.70 -11.60
N LYS A 10 23.37 -12.69 -10.55
CA LYS A 10 22.24 -13.59 -10.32
C LYS A 10 21.05 -12.80 -9.81
N ALA A 11 19.85 -13.26 -10.14
CA ALA A 11 18.64 -12.69 -9.55
C ALA A 11 18.68 -12.94 -8.03
N GLU A 12 18.87 -11.88 -7.25
CA GLU A 12 18.65 -11.95 -5.82
C GLU A 12 17.15 -12.05 -5.57
N LYS A 13 16.75 -13.16 -4.97
CA LYS A 13 15.40 -13.32 -4.44
C LYS A 13 15.46 -12.88 -2.99
N TRP A 14 14.72 -11.81 -2.66
CA TRP A 14 14.52 -11.45 -1.26
C TRP A 14 13.87 -12.65 -0.56
N VAL A 15 14.58 -13.21 0.43
CA VAL A 15 14.03 -14.23 1.30
C VAL A 15 13.09 -13.54 2.28
N TYR A 16 11.79 -13.85 2.17
CA TYR A 16 10.75 -13.40 3.09
C TYR A 16 10.12 -14.64 3.71
N ASN A 17 10.46 -14.94 4.96
CA ASN A 17 9.96 -16.07 5.73
C ASN A 17 8.73 -15.70 6.58
N GLY A 18 7.99 -14.63 6.23
CA GLY A 18 6.83 -14.15 6.99
C GLY A 18 7.18 -13.40 8.28
N ASN A 19 8.28 -13.78 8.93
CA ASN A 19 8.73 -13.28 10.23
C ASN A 19 10.14 -12.67 10.22
N ASP A 20 10.77 -12.46 9.07
CA ASP A 20 12.15 -11.90 8.96
C ASP A 20 12.23 -10.38 9.22
N GLY A 21 11.23 -9.81 9.92
CA GLY A 21 11.40 -8.51 10.52
C GLY A 21 12.46 -8.57 11.63
N PRO A 22 13.11 -7.45 11.99
CA PRO A 22 13.75 -7.34 13.29
C PRO A 22 12.73 -7.73 14.38
N GLU A 23 13.19 -8.06 15.58
CA GLU A 23 12.35 -8.48 16.73
C GLU A 23 11.15 -7.54 17.01
N GLU A 24 11.15 -6.33 16.44
CA GLU A 24 9.99 -5.47 16.25
C GLU A 24 9.19 -5.85 14.98
N ALA A 25 8.06 -6.55 15.15
CA ALA A 25 7.13 -6.97 14.10
C ALA A 25 6.45 -5.78 13.36
N TRP A 26 7.24 -5.03 12.58
CA TRP A 26 6.78 -3.87 11.81
C TRP A 26 6.02 -4.26 10.55
N MET A 27 6.12 -5.50 10.07
CA MET A 27 5.33 -6.01 8.95
C MET A 27 5.02 -7.49 9.11
N SER A 28 3.82 -7.91 8.75
CA SER A 28 3.36 -9.30 8.77
C SER A 28 2.51 -9.55 7.53
N CYS A 29 2.77 -10.62 6.79
CA CYS A 29 2.00 -11.00 5.61
C CYS A 29 1.61 -12.46 5.66
N ASP A 30 0.45 -12.75 5.10
CA ASP A 30 0.02 -14.09 4.73
C ASP A 30 -0.35 -14.11 3.24
N ASP A 31 -1.07 -15.16 2.82
CA ASP A 31 -1.50 -15.31 1.43
C ASP A 31 -2.53 -14.24 1.03
N LEU A 32 -3.36 -13.75 1.94
CA LEU A 32 -4.51 -12.87 1.69
C LEU A 32 -4.14 -11.38 1.78
N SER A 33 -3.30 -10.99 2.74
CA SER A 33 -2.93 -9.59 2.93
C SER A 33 -1.55 -9.39 3.58
N CYS A 34 -1.17 -8.12 3.72
CA CYS A 34 0.02 -7.69 4.46
C CYS A 34 -0.34 -6.53 5.36
N LEU A 35 0.03 -6.61 6.64
CA LEU A 35 -0.10 -5.55 7.61
C LEU A 35 1.26 -4.90 7.87
N TYR A 36 1.31 -3.57 7.81
CA TYR A 36 2.51 -2.76 8.02
C TYR A 36 2.29 -1.71 9.11
N ARG A 37 3.22 -1.65 10.07
CA ARG A 37 3.31 -0.68 11.16
C ARG A 37 4.58 0.15 11.01
N PRO A 38 4.49 1.40 10.51
CA PRO A 38 5.62 2.30 10.34
C PRO A 38 6.03 2.94 11.69
N VAL A 39 6.50 2.13 12.65
CA VAL A 39 6.77 2.54 14.06
C VAL A 39 7.66 3.79 14.15
N HIS A 40 8.67 3.92 13.28
CA HIS A 40 9.61 5.05 13.26
C HIS A 40 9.08 6.33 12.58
N LYS A 41 7.90 6.30 11.98
CA LYS A 41 7.32 7.44 11.24
C LYS A 41 5.99 7.88 11.79
N SER A 42 5.06 6.95 11.94
CA SER A 42 3.70 7.24 12.40
C SER A 42 3.28 6.15 13.37
N SER A 43 3.64 6.33 14.65
CA SER A 43 3.31 5.37 15.70
C SER A 43 1.79 5.28 15.84
N GLY A 44 1.28 4.05 15.90
CA GLY A 44 -0.15 3.77 15.96
C GLY A 44 -0.86 3.72 14.60
N THR A 45 -0.18 3.96 13.48
CA THR A 45 -0.77 3.71 12.16
C THR A 45 -0.60 2.24 11.78
N LEU A 46 -1.69 1.60 11.41
CA LEU A 46 -1.74 0.29 10.77
C LEU A 46 -2.13 0.49 9.30
N ILE A 47 -1.31 -0.03 8.40
CA ILE A 47 -1.52 0.01 6.96
C ILE A 47 -1.76 -1.42 6.50
N ALA A 48 -2.90 -1.68 5.86
CA ALA A 48 -3.21 -2.96 5.25
C ALA A 48 -3.01 -2.90 3.73
N LEU A 49 -2.35 -3.91 3.18
CA LEU A 49 -2.32 -4.22 1.75
C LEU A 49 -3.15 -5.49 1.52
N VAL A 50 -4.42 -5.30 1.15
CA VAL A 50 -5.38 -6.37 0.88
C VAL A 50 -5.16 -6.88 -0.54
N LYS A 51 -4.90 -8.19 -0.69
CA LYS A 51 -4.72 -8.84 -2.00
C LYS A 51 -5.92 -9.69 -2.39
N ASP A 52 -6.69 -10.16 -1.42
CA ASP A 52 -7.83 -11.05 -1.57
C ASP A 52 -9.06 -10.53 -0.81
N GLU A 53 -10.26 -10.75 -1.34
CA GLU A 53 -11.54 -10.29 -0.76
C GLU A 53 -11.79 -10.88 0.63
N LEU A 54 -11.25 -12.07 0.93
CA LEU A 54 -11.42 -12.73 2.22
C LEU A 54 -10.79 -11.95 3.39
N ALA A 55 -9.71 -11.21 3.15
CA ALA A 55 -9.06 -10.36 4.17
C ALA A 55 -9.66 -8.95 4.24
N LEU A 56 -10.49 -8.56 3.25
CA LEU A 56 -10.93 -7.17 3.15
C LEU A 56 -11.71 -6.72 4.39
N THR A 57 -12.68 -7.52 4.85
CA THR A 57 -13.54 -7.13 5.98
C THR A 57 -12.73 -6.93 7.26
N GLU A 58 -11.84 -7.85 7.59
CA GLU A 58 -11.03 -7.76 8.81
C GLU A 58 -10.03 -6.59 8.75
N ASP A 59 -9.33 -6.42 7.63
CA ASP A 59 -8.31 -5.38 7.50
C ASP A 59 -8.95 -3.98 7.47
N CYS A 60 -10.07 -3.84 6.77
CA CYS A 60 -10.88 -2.62 6.67
C CYS A 60 -11.41 -2.15 8.05
N MET A 61 -11.70 -3.09 8.96
CA MET A 61 -12.16 -2.79 10.31
C MET A 61 -11.03 -2.40 11.28
N ASN A 62 -9.77 -2.69 10.95
CA ASN A 62 -8.65 -2.51 11.88
C ASN A 62 -7.60 -1.48 11.42
N ALA A 63 -7.38 -1.34 10.11
CA ALA A 63 -6.34 -0.49 9.55
C ALA A 63 -6.76 0.97 9.40
N GLN A 64 -5.84 1.90 9.68
CA GLN A 64 -6.04 3.34 9.46
C GLN A 64 -5.84 3.74 8.00
N VAL A 65 -5.11 2.90 7.24
CA VAL A 65 -4.92 3.03 5.79
C VAL A 65 -5.16 1.67 5.16
N VAL A 66 -6.08 1.61 4.21
CA VAL A 66 -6.38 0.39 3.45
C VAL A 66 -5.94 0.61 2.01
N ILE A 67 -5.05 -0.26 1.54
CA ILE A 67 -4.59 -0.33 0.16
C ILE A 67 -5.09 -1.67 -0.39
N SER A 68 -6.08 -1.66 -1.27
CA SER A 68 -6.74 -2.89 -1.74
C SER A 68 -6.51 -3.14 -3.22
N LEU A 69 -6.02 -4.33 -3.56
CA LEU A 69 -5.89 -4.79 -4.95
C LEU A 69 -7.20 -5.37 -5.51
N VAL A 70 -8.18 -5.58 -4.64
CA VAL A 70 -9.57 -5.94 -4.95
C VAL A 70 -10.49 -4.72 -4.76
N PRO A 71 -11.67 -4.67 -5.40
CA PRO A 71 -12.64 -3.60 -5.16
C PRO A 71 -13.05 -3.54 -3.68
N VAL A 72 -13.22 -2.32 -3.15
CA VAL A 72 -13.75 -2.12 -1.80
C VAL A 72 -15.19 -1.62 -1.92
N GLU A 73 -16.15 -2.51 -1.63
CA GLU A 73 -17.59 -2.24 -1.73
C GLU A 73 -18.27 -2.09 -0.36
N ILE A 74 -17.46 -1.95 0.69
CA ILE A 74 -17.89 -1.81 2.09
C ILE A 74 -17.31 -0.53 2.70
N ASP A 75 -17.94 -0.03 3.75
CA ASP A 75 -17.38 1.07 4.54
C ASP A 75 -16.25 0.55 5.44
N CYS A 76 -15.11 1.24 5.43
CA CYS A 76 -13.99 0.99 6.35
C CYS A 76 -13.99 1.98 7.50
N PRO A 77 -14.67 1.68 8.62
CA PRO A 77 -14.90 2.66 9.69
C PRO A 77 -13.61 3.09 10.40
N SER A 78 -12.58 2.24 10.40
CA SER A 78 -11.29 2.54 11.01
C SER A 78 -10.32 3.26 10.07
N ALA A 79 -10.60 3.26 8.76
CA ALA A 79 -9.72 3.79 7.75
C ALA A 79 -9.95 5.29 7.57
N SER A 80 -8.86 6.06 7.68
CA SER A 80 -8.83 7.47 7.27
C SER A 80 -8.53 7.65 5.78
N LEU A 81 -8.01 6.60 5.13
CA LEU A 81 -7.65 6.57 3.72
C LEU A 81 -7.88 5.16 3.19
N VAL A 82 -8.70 5.04 2.15
CA VAL A 82 -8.87 3.82 1.36
C VAL A 82 -8.40 4.12 -0.07
N ILE A 83 -7.52 3.26 -0.60
CA ILE A 83 -7.08 3.27 -2.00
C ILE A 83 -7.37 1.88 -2.54
N ASP A 84 -8.25 1.76 -3.52
CA ASP A 84 -8.66 0.47 -4.05
C ASP A 84 -8.20 0.19 -5.48
N ARG A 85 -8.64 -0.94 -6.02
CA ARG A 85 -8.36 -1.36 -7.40
C ARG A 85 -8.75 -0.31 -8.43
N TRP A 86 -9.87 0.37 -8.24
CA TRP A 86 -10.37 1.38 -9.16
C TRP A 86 -9.53 2.64 -9.08
N ASP A 87 -9.03 3.02 -7.90
CA ASP A 87 -8.06 4.11 -7.78
C ASP A 87 -6.80 3.85 -8.62
N PHE A 88 -6.24 2.64 -8.56
CA PHE A 88 -5.07 2.30 -9.38
C PHE A 88 -5.39 2.33 -10.88
N TYR A 89 -6.55 1.83 -11.28
CA TYR A 89 -6.98 1.83 -12.68
C TYR A 89 -7.14 3.26 -13.22
N HIS A 90 -7.75 4.15 -12.44
CA HIS A 90 -8.05 5.52 -12.88
C HIS A 90 -6.89 6.51 -12.69
N LYS A 91 -6.17 6.39 -11.56
CA LYS A 91 -5.18 7.40 -11.12
C LYS A 91 -3.72 6.94 -11.34
N GLY A 92 -3.50 5.67 -11.68
CA GLY A 92 -2.19 5.09 -11.94
C GLY A 92 -1.39 4.86 -10.66
N GLY A 93 -0.06 5.02 -10.73
CA GLY A 93 0.81 4.86 -9.56
C GLY A 93 0.53 5.88 -8.46
N HIS A 94 0.61 5.44 -7.20
CA HIS A 94 0.40 6.26 -6.01
C HIS A 94 1.70 6.34 -5.20
N ALA A 95 1.97 7.49 -4.63
CA ALA A 95 3.00 7.71 -3.64
C ALA A 95 2.36 8.30 -2.38
N LEU A 96 2.64 7.69 -1.23
CA LEU A 96 2.10 8.07 0.06
C LEU A 96 3.24 8.58 0.94
N TRP A 97 3.06 9.75 1.54
CA TRP A 97 3.94 10.26 2.58
C TRP A 97 3.20 10.21 3.90
N LEU A 98 3.76 9.42 4.82
CA LEU A 98 3.26 9.30 6.18
C LEU A 98 3.71 10.51 7.01
N PRO A 99 2.85 11.04 7.89
CA PRO A 99 3.25 12.09 8.81
C PRO A 99 4.34 11.57 9.75
N SER A 100 5.17 12.48 10.27
CA SER A 100 6.18 12.14 11.29
C SER A 100 5.62 12.12 12.73
N ALA A 101 4.39 12.60 12.92
CA ALA A 101 3.68 12.61 14.19
C ALA A 101 2.34 11.89 14.02
N SER A 102 1.93 11.13 15.03
CA SER A 102 0.64 10.44 15.06
C SER A 102 -0.50 11.46 14.91
N GLY A 103 -1.49 11.11 14.07
CA GLY A 103 -2.63 11.99 13.77
C GLY A 103 -2.35 13.09 12.73
N GLY A 104 -1.15 13.14 12.14
CA GLY A 104 -0.88 14.03 11.01
C GLY A 104 -1.55 13.57 9.70
N TRP A 105 -1.57 14.45 8.71
CA TRP A 105 -2.19 14.18 7.41
C TRP A 105 -1.32 13.29 6.53
N ILE A 106 -1.91 12.25 5.96
CA ILE A 106 -1.27 11.44 4.92
C ILE A 106 -1.35 12.20 3.60
N THR A 107 -0.21 12.47 2.98
CA THR A 107 -0.17 13.10 1.66
C THR A 107 -0.14 12.03 0.59
N VAL A 108 -1.05 12.10 -0.38
CA VAL A 108 -1.12 11.19 -1.52
C VAL A 108 -0.84 11.97 -2.80
N LYS A 109 0.09 11.48 -3.62
CA LYS A 109 0.27 11.94 -5.00
C LYS A 109 0.06 10.78 -5.97
N THR A 110 -0.53 11.09 -7.12
CA THR A 110 -0.79 10.11 -8.16
C THR A 110 -0.13 10.51 -9.47
N VAL A 111 0.14 9.52 -10.32
CA VAL A 111 0.65 9.77 -11.68
C VAL A 111 -0.36 10.60 -12.46
N ALA A 112 -1.65 10.29 -12.37
CA ALA A 112 -2.70 11.08 -13.03
C ALA A 112 -2.72 12.54 -12.55
N GLY A 113 -2.52 12.79 -11.26
CA GLY A 113 -2.47 14.14 -10.71
C GLY A 113 -1.23 14.94 -11.13
N SER A 114 -0.11 14.26 -11.39
CA SER A 114 1.16 14.92 -11.74
C SER A 114 1.35 15.08 -13.25
N ARG A 115 0.77 14.18 -14.06
CA ARG A 115 0.93 14.20 -15.51
C ARG A 115 0.18 15.38 -16.16
N GLY A 116 -0.93 15.86 -15.60
CA GLY A 116 -1.80 16.87 -16.21
C GLY A 116 -2.71 16.33 -17.33
N ASP A 117 -3.62 17.15 -17.83
CA ASP A 117 -4.65 16.76 -18.80
C ASP A 117 -4.13 16.83 -20.24
N ARG A 118 -3.49 15.76 -20.70
CA ARG A 118 -2.99 15.67 -22.08
C ARG A 118 -4.05 15.05 -23.01
N PRO A 119 -4.16 15.49 -24.28
CA PRO A 119 -5.19 14.98 -25.21
C PRO A 119 -5.15 13.47 -25.48
N TRP A 120 -4.00 12.83 -25.31
CA TRP A 120 -3.83 11.38 -25.48
C TRP A 120 -3.89 10.59 -24.16
N SER A 121 -4.05 11.28 -23.03
CA SER A 121 -4.39 10.62 -21.77
C SER A 121 -5.91 10.58 -21.63
N ARG A 122 -6.47 9.45 -21.19
CA ARG A 122 -7.89 9.41 -20.80
C ARG A 122 -8.10 10.50 -19.74
N GLY A 123 -8.87 11.53 -20.11
CA GLY A 123 -9.30 12.62 -19.25
C GLY A 123 -10.21 12.09 -18.15
N ARG A 124 -10.33 12.89 -17.09
CA ARG A 124 -10.98 12.55 -15.82
C ARG A 124 -12.44 12.12 -16.00
#